data_AF-A0A1T2XZJ4-F1
#
_entry.id   AF-A0A1T2XZJ4-F1
#
_cell.length_a   1.000
_cell.length_b   1.000
_cell.length_c   1.000
_cell.angle_alpha   90.00
_cell.angle_beta   90.00
_cell.angle_gamma   90.00
#
_symmetry.space_group_name_H-M   'P 1'
#
loop_
_entity.id
_entity.type
_entity.pdbx_description
1 polymer ?
#
loop_
_entity_poly.entity_id
_entity_poly.type
_entity_poly.pdbx_seq_one_letter_code
_entity_poly.pdbx_strand_id
1 'polypeptide(L)' 'MPVKHDLYQDLGLSKDVVHERRASDKRLDSLFTQYDAADGEVLKAEAATASDEDVEKLKKKRLLIKDEIVGRLG' A
#
# COMPACT_ATOMS: atom_id res chain seq x y z
N MET A 1 -12.84 12.47 -5.44
CA MET A 1 -11.45 12.98 -5.47
C MET A 1 -10.55 11.85 -5.01
N PRO A 2 -9.46 11.51 -5.71
CA PRO A 2 -8.61 10.39 -5.33
C PRO A 2 -7.96 10.71 -4.00
N VAL A 3 -8.41 10.04 -2.94
CA VAL A 3 -7.85 10.18 -1.60
C VAL A 3 -6.56 9.39 -1.61
N LYS A 4 -5.43 10.10 -1.75
CA LYS A 4 -4.11 9.54 -1.49
C LYS A 4 -4.14 8.93 -0.08
N HIS A 5 -4.14 7.61 -0.01
CA HIS A 5 -3.92 6.92 1.25
C HIS A 5 -2.42 6.92 1.46
N ASP A 6 -1.96 7.84 2.29
CA ASP A 6 -0.56 7.86 2.67
C ASP A 6 -0.36 6.74 3.69
N LEU A 7 0.13 5.58 3.25
CA LEU A 7 0.30 4.40 4.10
C LEU A 7 1.09 4.72 5.38
N TYR A 8 2.06 5.64 5.28
CA TYR A 8 2.83 6.13 6.42
C TYR A 8 1.93 6.78 7.48
N GLN A 9 0.97 7.62 7.07
CA GLN A 9 -0.02 8.23 7.96
C GLN A 9 -0.98 7.19 8.55
N ASP A 10 -1.44 6.26 7.72
CA ASP A 10 -2.33 5.16 8.16
C ASP A 10 -1.67 4.27 9.23
N LEU A 11 -0.35 4.08 9.13
CA LEU A 11 0.45 3.31 10.08
C LEU A 11 0.94 4.15 11.26
N GLY A 12 0.76 5.48 11.25
CA GLY A 12 1.32 6.38 12.24
C GLY A 12 2.86 6.42 12.26
N LEU A 13 3.51 6.03 11.15
CA LEU A 13 4.96 5.97 11.02
C LEU A 13 5.47 7.08 10.12
N SER A 14 6.65 7.61 10.43
CA SER A 14 7.36 8.47 9.49
C SER A 14 8.03 7.63 8.39
N LYS A 15 8.31 8.26 7.24
CA LYS A 15 9.08 7.64 6.16
C LYS A 15 10.43 7.12 6.64
N ASP A 16 11.08 7.83 7.55
CA ASP A 16 12.38 7.44 8.12
C ASP A 16 12.28 6.15 8.92
N VAL A 17 11.28 6.03 9.80
CA VAL A 17 11.05 4.82 10.61
C VAL A 17 10.72 3.63 9.70
N VAL A 18 9.91 3.84 8.67
CA VAL A 18 9.66 2.77 7.69
C VAL A 18 10.93 2.40 6.94
N HIS A 19 11.77 3.36 6.56
CA HIS A 19 13.04 3.06 5.89
C HIS A 19 13.96 2.20 6.77
N GLU A 20 14.08 2.49 8.05
CA GLU A 20 14.85 1.66 9.00
C GLU A 20 14.24 0.26 9.16
N ARG A 21 12.91 0.18 9.29
CA ARG A 21 12.19 -1.10 9.40
C ARG A 21 12.36 -1.94 8.13
N ARG A 22 12.30 -1.33 6.95
CA ARG A 22 12.54 -1.98 5.65
C ARG A 22 13.99 -2.43 5.49
N ALA A 23 14.94 -1.64 5.98
CA ALA A 23 16.35 -2.04 5.99
C ALA A 23 16.59 -3.26 6.88
N SER A 24 15.85 -3.38 7.99
CA SER A 24 15.98 -4.46 8.96
C SER A 24 15.14 -5.71 8.59
N ASP A 25 13.99 -5.54 7.95
CA ASP A 25 13.09 -6.61 7.52
C ASP A 25 12.88 -6.55 5.99
N LYS A 26 13.60 -7.42 5.27
CA LYS A 26 13.47 -7.59 3.80
C LYS A 26 12.07 -7.99 3.37
N ARG A 27 11.31 -8.68 4.21
CA ARG A 27 9.95 -9.09 3.89
C ARG A 27 9.00 -7.91 4.03
N LEU A 28 9.20 -7.07 5.06
CA LEU A 28 8.49 -5.80 5.18
C LEU A 28 8.79 -4.88 3.99
N ASP A 29 10.05 -4.79 3.56
CA ASP A 29 10.46 -4.05 2.36
C ASP A 29 9.70 -4.49 1.09
N SER A 30 9.57 -5.81 0.90
CA SER A 30 8.79 -6.37 -0.20
C SER A 30 7.31 -6.02 -0.09
N LEU A 31 6.72 -6.06 1.11
CA LEU A 31 5.32 -5.69 1.32
C LEU A 31 5.04 -4.22 1.01
N PHE A 32 5.89 -3.31 1.46
CA PHE A 32 5.78 -1.88 1.11
C PHE A 32 5.86 -1.67 -0.40
N THR A 33 6.78 -2.35 -1.07
CA THR A 33 6.92 -2.27 -2.54
C THR A 33 5.66 -2.81 -3.24
N GLN A 34 5.09 -3.91 -2.75
CA GLN A 34 3.83 -4.46 -3.27
C GLN A 34 2.65 -3.52 -3.04
N TYR A 35 2.61 -2.85 -1.88
CA TYR A 35 1.57 -1.87 -1.58
C TYR A 35 1.64 -0.69 -2.54
N ASP A 36 2.82 -0.10 -2.71
CA ASP A 36 3.03 1.03 -3.63
C ASP A 36 2.67 0.66 -5.07
N ALA A 37 3.01 -0.57 -5.50
CA ALA A 37 2.61 -1.08 -6.80
C ALA A 37 1.08 -1.22 -6.91
N ALA A 38 0.42 -1.79 -5.90
CA ALA A 38 -1.04 -1.95 -5.88
C ALA A 38 -1.77 -0.59 -5.87
N ASP A 39 -1.29 0.38 -5.10
CA ASP A 39 -1.87 1.73 -5.09
C ASP A 39 -1.66 2.45 -6.43
N GLY A 40 -0.48 2.29 -7.05
CA GLY A 40 -0.21 2.76 -8.40
C GLY A 40 -1.14 2.12 -9.45
N GLU A 41 -1.43 0.83 -9.31
CA GLU A 41 -2.43 0.14 -10.16
C GLU A 41 -3.84 0.69 -9.94
N VAL A 42 -4.27 0.92 -8.69
CA VAL A 42 -5.56 1.54 -8.37
C VAL A 42 -5.66 2.92 -9.01
N LEU A 43 -4.66 3.77 -8.83
CA LEU A 43 -4.64 5.12 -9.40
C LEU A 43 -4.65 5.09 -10.93
N LYS A 44 -3.91 4.17 -11.53
CA LYS A 44 -3.89 3.99 -12.98
C LYS A 44 -5.23 3.49 -13.50
N ALA A 45 -5.88 2.57 -12.79
CA ALA A 45 -7.21 2.06 -13.12
C ALA A 45 -8.28 3.16 -12.97
N GLU A 46 -8.24 3.92 -11.88
CA GLU A 46 -9.14 5.07 -11.67
C GLU A 46 -8.92 6.16 -12.73
N ALA A 47 -7.67 6.45 -13.10
CA ALA A 47 -7.35 7.40 -14.16
C ALA A 47 -7.73 6.89 -15.56
N ALA A 48 -7.62 5.59 -15.79
CA ALA A 48 -8.01 4.94 -17.04
C ALA A 48 -9.53 4.74 -17.16
N THR A 49 -10.33 5.21 -16.18
CA THR A 49 -11.79 4.95 -16.11
C THR A 49 -12.10 3.45 -16.22
N ALA A 50 -11.24 2.63 -15.62
CA ALA A 50 -11.40 1.18 -15.60
C ALA A 50 -12.70 0.80 -14.87
N SER A 51 -13.18 -0.40 -15.19
CA SER A 51 -14.36 -1.00 -14.59
C SER A 51 -14.31 -0.96 -13.06
N ASP A 52 -15.43 -0.67 -12.40
CA ASP A 52 -15.52 -0.67 -10.94
C ASP A 52 -15.03 -2.01 -10.34
N GLU A 53 -15.30 -3.14 -11.01
CA GLU A 53 -14.80 -4.46 -10.58
C GLU A 53 -13.27 -4.56 -10.54
N ASP A 54 -12.57 -3.95 -11.49
CA ASP A 54 -11.11 -3.99 -11.55
C ASP A 54 -10.51 -3.12 -10.45
N VAL A 55 -11.06 -1.92 -10.28
CA VAL A 55 -10.69 -1.01 -9.18
C VAL A 55 -10.98 -1.67 -7.82
N GLU A 56 -12.08 -2.40 -7.67
CA GLU A 56 -12.44 -3.09 -6.43
C GLU A 56 -11.47 -4.24 -6.11
N LYS A 57 -11.07 -5.03 -7.12
CA LYS A 57 -10.04 -6.09 -6.95
C LYS A 57 -8.71 -5.49 -6.52
N LEU A 58 -8.29 -4.38 -7.12
CA LEU A 58 -7.06 -3.68 -6.79
C LEU A 58 -7.11 -3.09 -5.37
N LYS A 59 -8.24 -2.48 -4.99
CA LYS A 59 -8.48 -1.99 -3.62
C LYS A 59 -8.42 -3.13 -2.59
N LYS A 60 -8.97 -4.30 -2.90
CA LYS A 60 -8.86 -5.50 -2.05
C LYS A 60 -7.41 -5.96 -1.91
N LYS A 61 -6.64 -6.03 -3.00
CA LYS A 61 -5.20 -6.33 -2.93
C LYS A 61 -4.45 -5.34 -2.04
N ARG A 62 -4.69 -4.04 -2.23
CA ARG A 62 -4.08 -2.98 -1.42
C ARG A 62 -4.40 -3.16 0.07
N LEU A 63 -5.64 -3.50 0.40
CA LEU A 63 -6.07 -3.74 1.78
C LEU A 63 -5.35 -4.96 2.39
N LEU A 64 -5.29 -6.08 1.68
CA LEU A 64 -4.61 -7.30 2.16
C LEU A 64 -3.13 -7.05 2.47
N ILE A 65 -2.44 -6.32 1.58
CA ILE A 65 -1.02 -5.99 1.79
C ILE A 65 -0.87 -5.05 3.00
N LYS A 66 -1.78 -4.07 3.15
CA LYS A 66 -1.80 -3.20 4.34
C LYS A 66 -1.97 -4.02 5.62
N ASP A 67 -2.88 -4.98 5.64
CA ASP A 67 -3.10 -5.85 6.81
C ASP A 67 -1.85 -6.68 7.13
N GLU A 68 -1.14 -7.21 6.11
CA GLU A 68 0.13 -7.90 6.31
C GLU A 68 1.24 -6.98 6.86
N ILE A 69 1.30 -5.73 6.39
CA ILE A 69 2.25 -4.73 6.90
C ILE A 69 1.94 -4.41 8.37
N VAL A 70 0.68 -4.15 8.71
CA VAL A 70 0.24 -3.88 10.08
C VAL A 70 0.56 -5.07 10.99
N GLY A 71 0.27 -6.30 10.54
CA GLY A 71 0.55 -7.52 11.30
C GLY A 71 2.04 -7.79 11.52
N ARG A 72 2.95 -7.19 10.74
CA ARG A 72 4.40 -7.25 10.96
C ARG A 72 4.95 -6.10 11.79
N LEU A 73 4.22 -5.00 11.89
CA LEU A 73 4.64 -3.81 12.62
C LEU A 73 4.24 -3.86 14.11
N GLY A 74 3.20 -4.64 14.45
CA GLY A 74 2.81 -4.99 15.82
C GLY A 74 3.63 -6.14 16.40
#